data_AF-H3A0P2-F1
#
_entry.id   AF-H3A0P2-F1
#
_cell.length_a   1.000
_cell.length_b   1.000
_cell.length_c   1.000
_cell.angle_alpha   90.00
_cell.angle_beta   90.00
_cell.angle_gamma   90.00
#
_symmetry.space_group_name_H-M   'P 1'
#
loop_
_entity.id
_entity.type
_entity.pdbx_description
1 polymer ?
#
loop_
_entity_poly.entity_id
_entity_poly.type
_entity_poly.pdbx_seq_one_letter_code
_entity_poly.pdbx_strand_id
1 'polypeptide(L)'
;MLIKLFEATRSTAIELILWWCTAHKQLHFSIQCLFRAILDVDNSIVDLETLEALYENRAQKDELEKIKKHYETSKEDEVKLLDKPEQFLYELSQIPDFSGRTNCIIFKSAFAEGVSAVHRKAEIVTRVCKGLLGKKGVKTILGLILAFGNYMNGGNRTRGQADGYGLEILPKLKDVKSTDNCISLVDYVVKYYLRHFDMEAGTEKSEYPLPDAQDIFLASQVKLEDLVKDLRKLKKDLKEKYNRKEAEVYFIK
;
A
#
# COMPACT_ATOMS: atom_id res chain seq x y z
N MET A 1 -43.72 24.31 -1.39
CA MET A 1 -42.36 24.68 -1.85
C MET A 1 -41.40 24.22 -0.77
N LEU A 2 -40.33 23.51 -1.10
CA LEU A 2 -39.33 23.07 -0.11
C LEU A 2 -38.53 24.28 0.38
N ILE A 3 -38.12 24.24 1.65
CA ILE A 3 -37.30 25.26 2.31
C ILE A 3 -35.83 24.89 2.08
N LYS A 4 -35.09 25.81 1.47
CA LYS A 4 -33.64 25.66 1.21
C LYS A 4 -32.88 26.65 2.07
N LEU A 5 -31.90 26.16 2.82
CA LEU A 5 -31.04 26.96 3.69
C LEU A 5 -29.64 27.14 3.10
N PHE A 6 -29.23 26.24 2.19
CA PHE A 6 -27.94 26.28 1.52
C PHE A 6 -28.01 26.93 0.15
N GLU A 7 -26.84 27.38 -0.33
CA GLU A 7 -26.68 27.78 -1.73
C GLU A 7 -26.82 26.57 -2.65
N ALA A 8 -27.30 26.81 -3.88
CA ALA A 8 -27.58 25.75 -4.84
C ALA A 8 -26.38 24.82 -5.11
N THR A 9 -25.17 25.39 -5.22
CA THR A 9 -23.92 24.63 -5.43
C THR A 9 -23.62 23.68 -4.29
N ARG A 10 -23.82 24.12 -3.04
CA ARG A 10 -23.61 23.33 -1.83
C ARG A 10 -24.65 22.21 -1.73
N SER A 11 -25.93 22.51 -1.97
CA SER A 11 -27.00 21.51 -2.01
C SER A 11 -26.70 20.43 -3.06
N THR A 12 -26.32 20.81 -4.29
CA THR A 12 -26.00 19.84 -5.35
C THR A 12 -24.83 18.92 -4.99
N ALA A 13 -23.78 19.44 -4.34
CA ALA A 13 -22.67 18.60 -3.89
C ALA A 13 -23.12 17.54 -2.86
N ILE A 14 -23.95 17.93 -1.91
CA ILE A 14 -24.50 17.02 -0.89
C ILE A 14 -25.48 16.01 -1.51
N GLU A 15 -26.30 16.44 -2.48
CA GLU A 15 -27.20 15.55 -3.22
C GLU A 15 -26.44 14.45 -3.95
N LEU A 16 -25.31 14.78 -4.58
CA LEU A 16 -24.45 13.79 -5.24
C LEU A 16 -23.90 12.75 -4.25
N ILE A 17 -23.48 13.19 -3.06
CA ILE A 17 -22.97 12.29 -2.01
C ILE A 17 -24.09 11.43 -1.45
N LEU A 18 -25.27 12.01 -1.19
CA LEU A 18 -26.44 11.28 -0.75
C LEU A 18 -26.85 10.24 -1.79
N TRP A 19 -26.79 10.60 -3.08
CA TRP A 19 -27.03 9.69 -4.18
C TRP A 19 -25.97 8.58 -4.25
N TRP A 20 -24.68 8.89 -4.06
CA TRP A 20 -23.65 7.85 -3.99
C TRP A 20 -23.89 6.86 -2.84
N CYS A 21 -24.25 7.37 -1.65
CA CYS A 21 -24.52 6.54 -0.47
C CYS A 21 -25.76 5.64 -0.65
N THR A 22 -26.75 6.06 -1.44
CA THR A 22 -28.05 5.38 -1.55
C THR A 22 -28.26 4.62 -2.86
N ALA A 23 -27.55 4.99 -3.93
CA ALA A 23 -27.76 4.45 -5.29
C ALA A 23 -26.53 3.75 -5.89
N HIS A 24 -25.30 4.02 -5.40
CA HIS A 24 -24.07 3.47 -5.97
C HIS A 24 -23.43 2.39 -5.07
N LYS A 25 -24.09 1.22 -4.97
CA LYS A 25 -23.45 -0.12 -4.85
C LYS A 25 -24.50 -1.22 -4.78
N GLN A 26 -24.09 -2.45 -5.10
CA GLN A 26 -24.85 -3.72 -5.07
C GLN A 26 -25.37 -4.14 -3.67
N LEU A 27 -25.43 -3.21 -2.72
CA LEU A 27 -26.05 -3.38 -1.41
C LEU A 27 -27.12 -2.30 -1.33
N HIS A 28 -28.37 -2.68 -1.05
CA HIS A 28 -29.41 -1.74 -0.62
C HIS A 28 -28.99 -1.13 0.72
N PHE A 29 -28.05 -0.20 0.69
CA PHE A 29 -27.44 0.38 1.86
C PHE A 29 -28.34 1.51 2.36
N SER A 30 -29.00 1.27 3.49
CA SER A 30 -29.78 2.32 4.12
C SER A 30 -28.85 3.33 4.79
N ILE A 31 -29.30 4.58 4.88
CA ILE A 31 -28.57 5.64 5.61
C ILE A 31 -28.35 5.26 7.09
N GLN A 32 -29.23 4.42 7.64
CA GLN A 32 -29.09 3.89 8.99
C GLN A 32 -27.90 2.93 9.11
N CYS A 33 -27.62 2.12 8.07
CA CYS A 33 -26.43 1.28 8.03
C CYS A 33 -25.15 2.12 7.98
N LEU A 34 -25.16 3.23 7.22
CA LEU A 34 -24.04 4.19 7.19
C LEU A 34 -23.75 4.73 8.58
N PHE A 35 -24.78 5.24 9.25
CA PHE A 35 -24.64 5.83 10.58
C PHE A 35 -24.19 4.79 11.60
N ARG A 36 -24.68 3.55 11.49
CA ARG A 36 -24.27 2.45 12.35
C ARG A 36 -22.79 2.09 12.14
N ALA A 37 -22.33 1.99 10.89
CA ALA A 37 -20.92 1.75 10.57
C ALA A 37 -20.00 2.82 11.19
N ILE A 38 -20.35 4.10 11.03
CA ILE A 38 -19.56 5.19 11.62
C ILE A 38 -19.58 5.12 13.15
N LEU A 39 -20.73 4.82 13.74
CA LEU A 39 -20.88 4.69 15.19
C LEU A 39 -20.04 3.55 15.76
N ASP A 40 -20.05 2.40 15.09
CA ASP A 40 -19.30 1.20 15.49
C ASP A 40 -17.83 1.23 15.06
N VAL A 41 -17.42 2.28 14.32
CA VAL A 41 -16.05 2.44 13.79
C VAL A 41 -15.67 1.27 12.87
N ASP A 42 -16.64 0.84 12.06
CA ASP A 42 -16.52 -0.26 11.11
C ASP A 42 -16.52 0.25 9.66
N ASN A 43 -15.54 -0.21 8.87
CA ASN A 43 -15.40 0.07 7.44
C ASN A 43 -15.54 -1.16 6.55
N SER A 44 -16.15 -2.24 7.06
CA SER A 44 -16.42 -3.45 6.28
C SER A 44 -17.54 -3.24 5.24
N ILE A 45 -18.51 -2.39 5.57
CA ILE A 45 -19.71 -2.14 4.76
C ILE A 45 -19.70 -0.79 4.04
N VAL A 46 -18.79 0.12 4.41
CA VAL A 46 -18.61 1.44 3.78
C VAL A 46 -17.16 1.57 3.33
N ASP A 47 -16.95 1.86 2.05
CA ASP A 47 -15.61 2.09 1.53
C ASP A 47 -15.01 3.41 2.00
N LEU A 48 -13.68 3.48 1.93
CA LEU A 48 -12.91 4.62 2.39
C LEU A 48 -13.22 5.91 1.64
N GLU A 49 -13.43 5.84 0.32
CA GLU A 49 -13.74 6.98 -0.54
C GLU A 49 -15.05 7.65 -0.13
N THR A 50 -16.07 6.85 0.18
CA THR A 50 -17.35 7.34 0.71
C THR A 50 -17.17 8.05 2.04
N LEU A 51 -16.37 7.47 2.96
CA LEU A 51 -16.09 8.09 4.26
C LEU A 51 -15.31 9.40 4.13
N GLU A 52 -14.35 9.48 3.21
CA GLU A 52 -13.60 10.71 2.91
C GLU A 52 -14.52 11.78 2.33
N ALA A 53 -15.38 11.43 1.37
CA ALA A 53 -16.35 12.36 0.80
C ALA A 53 -17.31 12.92 1.86
N LEU A 54 -17.83 12.06 2.75
CA LEU A 54 -18.68 12.46 3.87
C LEU A 54 -17.94 13.34 4.87
N TYR A 55 -16.68 13.02 5.17
CA TYR A 55 -15.86 13.83 6.07
C TYR A 55 -15.63 15.22 5.48
N GLU A 56 -15.18 15.35 4.23
CA GLU A 56 -14.90 16.64 3.60
C GLU A 56 -16.16 17.50 3.42
N ASN A 57 -17.31 16.86 3.20
CA ASN A 57 -18.58 17.58 2.95
C ASN A 57 -19.47 17.73 4.18
N ARG A 58 -19.01 17.31 5.37
CA ARG A 58 -19.74 17.48 6.62
C ARG A 58 -20.18 18.93 6.84
N ALA A 59 -21.29 19.08 7.54
CA ALA A 59 -21.84 20.39 7.86
C ALA A 59 -20.86 21.21 8.70
N GLN A 60 -20.68 22.47 8.31
CA GLN A 60 -19.95 23.44 9.12
C GLN A 60 -20.82 23.95 10.28
N LYS A 61 -20.19 24.60 11.27
CA LYS A 61 -20.88 25.05 12.48
C LYS A 61 -22.03 26.02 12.17
N ASP A 62 -21.82 26.96 11.25
CA ASP A 62 -22.82 27.93 10.82
C ASP A 62 -23.96 27.28 10.01
N GLU A 63 -23.64 26.29 9.16
CA GLU A 63 -24.64 25.49 8.44
C GLU A 63 -25.56 24.75 9.43
N LEU A 64 -24.97 24.14 10.47
CA LEU A 64 -25.72 23.43 11.51
C LEU A 64 -26.57 24.36 12.37
N GLU A 65 -26.06 25.55 12.72
CA GLU A 65 -26.83 26.54 13.47
C GLU A 65 -28.06 27.01 12.70
N LYS A 66 -27.92 27.24 11.38
CA LYS A 66 -29.06 27.58 10.51
C LYS A 66 -30.11 26.48 10.50
N ILE A 67 -29.68 25.22 10.35
CA ILE A 67 -30.60 24.09 10.36
C ILE A 67 -31.28 23.94 11.73
N LYS A 68 -30.53 23.97 12.83
CA LYS A 68 -31.09 23.86 14.20
C LYS A 68 -32.11 24.95 14.50
N LYS A 69 -31.78 26.20 14.18
CA LYS A 69 -32.69 27.33 14.35
C LYS A 69 -34.00 27.12 13.58
N HIS A 70 -33.93 26.55 12.38
CA HIS A 70 -35.12 26.20 11.62
C HIS A 70 -35.96 25.13 12.34
N TYR A 71 -35.35 24.05 12.84
CA TYR A 71 -36.04 23.02 13.64
C TYR A 71 -36.69 23.58 14.92
N GLU A 72 -36.08 24.57 15.57
CA GLU A 72 -36.57 25.17 16.82
C GLU A 72 -37.70 26.20 16.62
N THR A 73 -37.70 26.91 15.49
CA THR A 73 -38.59 28.07 15.26
C THR A 73 -39.78 27.76 14.36
N SER A 74 -39.73 26.68 13.59
CA SER A 74 -40.80 26.28 12.68
C SER A 74 -41.81 25.36 13.35
N LYS A 75 -43.07 25.42 12.90
CA LYS A 75 -44.11 24.45 13.30
C LYS A 75 -43.76 23.06 12.76
N GLU A 76 -44.22 21.98 13.40
CA GLU A 76 -43.92 20.59 13.00
C GLU A 76 -44.15 20.30 11.50
N ASP A 77 -45.16 20.94 10.89
CA ASP A 77 -45.46 20.77 9.46
C ASP A 77 -44.47 21.48 8.53
N GLU A 78 -43.82 22.54 8.99
CA GLU A 78 -42.80 23.28 8.24
C GLU A 78 -41.42 22.63 8.31
N VAL A 79 -41.11 21.96 9.43
CA VAL A 79 -39.88 21.16 9.58
C VAL A 79 -39.79 20.05 8.51
N LYS A 80 -40.94 19.47 8.14
CA LYS A 80 -41.03 18.46 7.07
C LYS A 80 -40.80 19.03 5.65
N LEU A 81 -40.78 20.35 5.49
CA LEU A 81 -40.56 21.02 4.20
C LEU A 81 -39.09 21.33 3.93
N LEU A 82 -38.18 21.07 4.87
CA LEU A 82 -36.73 21.26 4.67
C LEU A 82 -36.23 20.39 3.51
N ASP A 83 -35.35 20.91 2.66
CA ASP A 83 -34.82 20.15 1.53
C ASP A 83 -33.91 18.99 1.99
N LYS A 84 -33.79 17.95 1.16
CA LYS A 84 -33.12 16.69 1.54
C LYS A 84 -31.64 16.85 1.94
N PRO A 85 -30.83 17.73 1.31
CA PRO A 85 -29.43 17.93 1.69
C PRO A 85 -29.26 18.43 3.13
N GLU A 86 -30.09 19.39 3.52
CA GLU A 86 -30.12 19.96 4.87
C GLU A 86 -30.57 18.91 5.89
N GLN A 87 -31.60 18.11 5.58
CA GLN A 87 -32.03 16.99 6.42
C GLN A 87 -30.89 15.97 6.60
N PHE A 88 -30.23 15.58 5.51
CA PHE A 88 -29.13 14.61 5.55
C PHE A 88 -27.96 15.09 6.41
N LEU A 89 -27.51 16.33 6.22
CA LEU A 89 -26.43 16.91 7.03
C LEU A 89 -26.81 17.05 8.50
N TYR A 90 -28.08 17.36 8.79
CA TYR A 90 -28.58 17.39 10.15
C TYR A 90 -28.57 16.01 10.81
N GLU A 91 -29.08 14.98 10.14
CA GLU A 91 -29.05 13.59 10.60
C GLU A 91 -27.62 13.10 10.84
N LEU A 92 -26.70 13.39 9.91
CA LEU A 92 -25.28 13.05 10.03
C LEU A 92 -24.66 13.70 11.28
N SER A 93 -25.06 14.94 11.61
CA SER A 93 -24.58 15.66 12.79
C SER A 93 -25.11 15.09 14.12
N GLN A 94 -26.16 14.28 14.09
CA GLN A 94 -26.66 13.59 15.30
C GLN A 94 -25.73 12.45 15.74
N ILE A 95 -24.82 11.99 14.87
CA ILE A 95 -23.83 10.98 15.25
C ILE A 95 -22.83 11.61 16.24
N PRO A 96 -22.71 11.07 17.47
CA PRO A 96 -21.79 11.61 18.46
C PRO A 96 -20.35 11.56 17.96
N ASP A 97 -19.70 12.72 17.90
CA ASP A 97 -18.35 12.89 17.37
C ASP A 97 -18.15 12.25 15.98
N PHE A 98 -19.08 12.50 15.06
CA PHE A 98 -18.97 12.08 13.67
C PHE A 98 -17.57 12.35 13.07
N SER A 99 -17.05 13.56 13.29
CA SER A 99 -15.76 13.98 12.74
C SER A 99 -14.61 13.13 13.29
N GLY A 100 -14.54 12.92 14.61
CA GLY A 100 -13.50 12.09 15.22
C GLY A 100 -13.59 10.64 14.81
N ARG A 101 -14.79 10.05 14.78
CA ARG A 101 -15.02 8.65 14.36
C ARG A 101 -14.62 8.41 12.91
N THR A 102 -15.17 9.19 11.98
CA THR A 102 -14.89 9.04 10.54
C THR A 102 -13.40 9.24 10.26
N ASN A 103 -12.77 10.24 10.90
CA ASN A 103 -11.34 10.46 10.77
C ASN A 103 -10.49 9.32 11.36
N CYS A 104 -10.93 8.69 12.45
CA CYS A 104 -10.28 7.50 13.00
C CYS A 104 -10.37 6.31 12.06
N ILE A 105 -11.53 6.08 11.43
CA ILE A 105 -11.72 5.01 10.44
C ILE A 105 -10.79 5.22 9.25
N ILE A 106 -10.78 6.44 8.69
CA ILE A 106 -9.94 6.80 7.55
C ILE A 106 -8.47 6.56 7.89
N PHE A 107 -8.03 7.08 9.04
CA PHE A 107 -6.66 6.91 9.50
C PHE A 107 -6.29 5.43 9.71
N LYS A 108 -7.16 4.64 10.35
CA LYS A 108 -6.91 3.21 10.60
C LYS A 108 -6.68 2.46 9.29
N SER A 109 -7.50 2.72 8.27
CA SER A 109 -7.37 2.09 6.95
C SER A 109 -6.06 2.49 6.27
N ALA A 110 -5.82 3.80 6.14
CA ALA A 110 -4.61 4.32 5.50
C ALA A 110 -3.32 3.89 6.22
N PHE A 111 -3.33 3.84 7.56
CA PHE A 111 -2.20 3.37 8.35
C PHE A 111 -1.93 1.87 8.14
N ALA A 112 -2.97 1.04 8.13
CA ALA A 112 -2.83 -0.39 7.89
C ALA A 112 -2.29 -0.69 6.48
N GLU A 113 -2.77 0.03 5.48
CA GLU A 113 -2.24 -0.05 4.10
C GLU A 113 -0.78 0.40 4.04
N GLY A 114 -0.44 1.52 4.68
CA GLY A 114 0.93 2.02 4.74
C GLY A 114 1.89 1.03 5.41
N VAL A 115 1.51 0.44 6.54
CA VAL A 115 2.29 -0.61 7.22
C VAL A 115 2.45 -1.82 6.32
N SER A 116 1.38 -2.27 5.66
CA SER A 116 1.41 -3.41 4.74
C SER A 116 2.33 -3.16 3.54
N ALA A 117 2.30 -1.96 2.98
CA ALA A 117 3.15 -1.56 1.86
C ALA A 117 4.64 -1.57 2.25
N VAL A 118 4.98 -1.01 3.41
CA VAL A 118 6.35 -1.06 3.95
C VAL A 118 6.78 -2.49 4.22
N HIS A 119 5.91 -3.29 4.85
CA HIS A 119 6.20 -4.68 5.19
C HIS A 119 6.53 -5.51 3.95
N ARG A 120 5.68 -5.45 2.91
CA ARG A 120 5.91 -6.18 1.64
C ARG A 120 7.26 -5.82 1.00
N LYS A 121 7.60 -4.53 0.96
CA LYS A 121 8.89 -4.05 0.43
C LYS A 121 10.08 -4.52 1.28
N ALA A 122 9.97 -4.52 2.60
CA ALA A 122 11.02 -5.00 3.49
C ALA A 122 11.19 -6.53 3.40
N GLU A 123 10.07 -7.25 3.28
CA GLU A 123 10.03 -8.70 3.15
C GLU A 123 10.72 -9.16 1.87
N ILE A 124 10.42 -8.54 0.72
CA ILE A 124 11.04 -8.92 -0.56
C ILE A 124 12.56 -8.73 -0.53
N VAL A 125 13.03 -7.59 -0.03
CA VAL A 125 14.48 -7.32 0.12
C VAL A 125 15.10 -8.35 1.05
N THR A 126 14.48 -8.62 2.20
CA THR A 126 14.98 -9.61 3.17
C THR A 126 15.05 -11.01 2.57
N ARG A 127 14.00 -11.44 1.86
CA ARG A 127 13.91 -12.75 1.21
C ARG A 127 14.99 -12.91 0.15
N VAL A 128 15.17 -11.92 -0.73
CA VAL A 128 16.20 -11.94 -1.77
C VAL A 128 17.59 -11.95 -1.16
N CYS A 129 17.89 -11.07 -0.20
CA CYS A 129 19.20 -11.05 0.47
C CYS A 129 19.51 -12.38 1.17
N LYS A 130 18.55 -12.96 1.90
CA LYS A 130 18.71 -14.29 2.51
C LYS A 130 18.94 -15.38 1.47
N GLY A 131 18.23 -15.34 0.34
CA GLY A 131 18.41 -16.27 -0.76
C GLY A 131 19.82 -16.18 -1.36
N LEU A 132 20.29 -14.97 -1.65
CA LEU A 132 21.63 -14.72 -2.22
C LEU A 132 22.76 -15.14 -1.27
N LEU A 133 22.62 -14.88 0.03
CA LEU A 133 23.66 -15.18 1.02
C LEU A 133 23.61 -16.65 1.51
N GLY A 134 22.42 -17.25 1.55
CA GLY A 134 22.17 -18.54 2.18
C GLY A 134 22.15 -19.74 1.23
N LYS A 135 21.72 -19.58 -0.03
CA LYS A 135 21.63 -20.71 -0.97
C LYS A 135 23.03 -21.18 -1.40
N LYS A 136 23.33 -22.47 -1.22
CA LYS A 136 24.58 -23.08 -1.68
C LYS A 136 24.78 -22.94 -3.20
N GLY A 137 23.70 -23.08 -3.98
CA GLY A 137 23.74 -22.95 -5.44
C GLY A 137 24.29 -21.61 -5.93
N VAL A 138 23.99 -20.50 -5.23
CA VAL A 138 24.56 -19.17 -5.54
C VAL A 138 26.08 -19.20 -5.42
N LYS A 139 26.62 -19.74 -4.31
CA LYS A 139 28.08 -19.85 -4.10
C LYS A 139 28.73 -20.76 -5.13
N THR A 140 28.08 -21.87 -5.49
CA THR A 140 28.57 -22.77 -6.53
C THR A 140 28.68 -22.07 -7.88
N ILE A 141 27.64 -21.33 -8.30
CA ILE A 141 27.66 -20.58 -9.56
C ILE A 141 28.77 -19.53 -9.56
N LEU A 142 28.90 -18.75 -8.48
CA LEU A 142 29.96 -17.76 -8.38
C LEU A 142 31.36 -18.41 -8.40
N GLY A 143 31.52 -19.56 -7.75
CA GLY A 143 32.75 -20.34 -7.79
C GLY A 143 33.08 -20.89 -9.18
N LEU A 144 32.08 -21.36 -9.94
CA LEU A 144 32.26 -21.80 -11.32
C LEU A 144 32.75 -20.66 -12.22
N ILE A 145 32.13 -19.48 -12.09
CA ILE A 145 32.54 -18.29 -12.85
C ILE A 145 33.99 -17.92 -12.50
N LEU A 146 34.38 -17.99 -11.22
CA LEU A 146 35.76 -17.73 -10.78
C LEU A 146 36.73 -18.76 -11.39
N ALA A 147 36.39 -20.04 -11.32
CA ALA A 147 37.23 -21.13 -11.82
C ALA A 147 37.45 -21.03 -13.35
N PHE A 148 36.37 -20.83 -14.11
CA PHE A 148 36.48 -20.64 -15.56
C PHE A 148 37.21 -19.34 -15.91
N GLY A 149 36.93 -18.25 -15.19
CA GLY A 149 37.64 -16.98 -15.36
C GLY A 149 39.15 -17.12 -15.13
N ASN A 150 39.56 -17.80 -14.05
CA ASN A 150 40.97 -18.05 -13.76
C ASN A 150 41.64 -18.92 -14.84
N TYR A 151 40.96 -19.97 -15.30
CA TYR A 151 41.48 -20.82 -16.38
C TYR A 151 41.67 -20.02 -17.68
N MET A 152 40.66 -19.26 -18.09
CA MET A 152 40.69 -18.47 -19.34
C MET A 152 41.72 -17.34 -19.29
N ASN A 153 41.97 -16.76 -18.11
CA ASN A 153 42.98 -15.73 -17.91
C ASN A 153 44.35 -16.30 -17.48
N GLY A 154 44.55 -17.62 -17.58
CA GLY A 154 45.80 -18.29 -17.24
C GLY A 154 47.00 -17.66 -17.94
N GLY A 155 48.09 -17.46 -17.20
CA GLY A 155 49.29 -16.75 -17.67
C GLY A 155 49.25 -15.23 -17.46
N ASN A 156 48.09 -14.64 -17.17
CA ASN A 156 48.00 -13.25 -16.73
C ASN A 156 48.20 -13.16 -15.20
N ARG A 157 49.31 -12.53 -14.79
CA ARG A 157 49.70 -12.38 -13.37
C ARG A 157 48.67 -11.69 -12.48
N THR A 158 47.78 -10.87 -13.05
CA THR A 158 46.77 -10.11 -12.26
C THR A 158 45.35 -10.64 -12.40
N ARG A 159 45.09 -11.56 -13.35
CA ARG A 159 43.73 -12.04 -13.67
C ARG A 159 43.56 -13.55 -13.66
N GLY A 160 44.63 -14.32 -13.84
CA GLY A 160 44.56 -15.79 -13.95
C GLY A 160 44.62 -16.54 -12.63
N GLN A 161 44.75 -15.85 -11.49
CA GLN A 161 44.89 -16.42 -10.14
C GLN A 161 44.14 -15.54 -9.12
N ALA A 162 42.91 -15.15 -9.44
CA ALA A 162 42.09 -14.32 -8.56
C ALA A 162 41.39 -15.18 -7.48
N ASP A 163 41.26 -14.61 -6.28
CA ASP A 163 40.47 -15.19 -5.17
C ASP A 163 38.99 -14.81 -5.23
N GLY A 164 38.64 -13.87 -6.10
CA GLY A 164 37.29 -13.35 -6.26
C GLY A 164 37.21 -12.32 -7.38
N TYR A 165 36.00 -11.87 -7.67
CA TYR A 165 35.72 -10.86 -8.70
C TYR A 165 34.57 -9.96 -8.26
N GLY A 166 34.53 -8.75 -8.80
CA GLY A 166 33.41 -7.83 -8.59
C GLY A 166 32.17 -8.23 -9.42
N LEU A 167 30.97 -8.03 -8.86
CA LEU A 167 29.70 -8.46 -9.47
C LEU A 167 29.39 -7.74 -10.80
N GLU A 168 30.05 -6.62 -11.09
CA GLU A 168 29.97 -5.90 -12.36
C GLU A 168 30.43 -6.70 -13.57
N ILE A 169 31.11 -7.84 -13.37
CA ILE A 169 31.51 -8.73 -14.46
C ILE A 169 30.37 -9.66 -14.89
N LEU A 170 29.36 -9.89 -14.06
CA LEU A 170 28.28 -10.86 -14.35
C LEU A 170 27.53 -10.55 -15.66
N PRO A 171 27.15 -9.29 -15.97
CA PRO A 171 26.50 -8.97 -17.25
C PRO A 171 27.39 -9.21 -18.47
N LYS A 172 28.73 -9.21 -18.31
CA LYS A 172 29.71 -9.36 -19.41
C LYS A 172 29.93 -10.81 -19.80
N LEU A 173 29.53 -11.77 -18.97
CA LEU A 173 29.68 -13.20 -19.26
C LEU A 173 28.97 -13.61 -20.55
N LYS A 174 27.89 -12.91 -20.93
CA LYS A 174 27.15 -13.16 -22.17
C LYS A 174 27.95 -12.81 -23.43
N ASP A 175 28.91 -11.89 -23.29
CA ASP A 175 29.71 -11.35 -24.40
C ASP A 175 30.94 -12.21 -24.69
N VAL A 176 31.34 -13.06 -23.74
CA VAL A 176 32.40 -14.05 -23.92
C VAL A 176 31.79 -15.27 -24.60
N LYS A 177 32.26 -15.58 -25.82
CA LYS A 177 31.72 -16.66 -26.65
C LYS A 177 32.74 -17.78 -26.91
N SER A 178 32.22 -18.95 -27.26
CA SER A 178 32.99 -20.03 -27.85
C SER A 178 33.61 -19.63 -29.19
N THR A 179 34.60 -20.38 -29.67
CA THR A 179 35.31 -20.11 -30.92
C THR A 179 34.40 -20.09 -32.16
N ASP A 180 33.31 -20.86 -32.11
CA ASP A 180 32.27 -20.92 -33.15
C ASP A 180 31.14 -19.89 -32.94
N ASN A 181 31.23 -19.05 -31.90
CA ASN A 181 30.21 -18.09 -31.48
C ASN A 181 28.83 -18.68 -31.15
N CYS A 182 28.71 -20.00 -30.99
CA CYS A 182 27.43 -20.67 -30.74
C CYS A 182 26.98 -20.62 -29.27
N ILE A 183 27.91 -20.53 -28.31
CA ILE A 183 27.62 -20.66 -26.88
C ILE A 183 28.34 -19.52 -26.13
N SER A 184 27.64 -18.84 -25.21
CA SER A 184 28.28 -17.88 -24.30
C SER A 184 28.85 -18.54 -23.05
N LEU A 185 29.72 -17.83 -22.33
CA LEU A 185 30.22 -18.30 -21.04
C LEU A 185 29.07 -18.47 -20.02
N VAL A 186 28.01 -17.64 -20.07
CA VAL A 186 26.80 -17.86 -19.24
C VAL A 186 26.16 -19.20 -19.58
N ASP A 187 25.93 -19.48 -20.86
CA ASP A 187 25.31 -20.73 -21.31
C ASP A 187 26.14 -21.94 -20.88
N TYR A 188 27.47 -21.82 -20.98
CA TYR A 188 28.40 -22.86 -20.54
C TYR A 188 28.34 -23.09 -19.02
N VAL A 189 28.31 -22.02 -18.21
CA VAL A 189 28.17 -22.12 -16.75
C VAL A 189 26.86 -22.82 -16.36
N VAL A 190 25.75 -22.45 -17.00
CA VAL A 190 24.44 -23.08 -16.74
C VAL A 190 24.48 -24.57 -17.10
N LYS A 191 24.97 -24.92 -18.29
CA LYS A 191 25.11 -26.32 -18.71
C LYS A 191 26.01 -27.13 -17.78
N TYR A 192 27.13 -26.53 -17.34
CA TYR A 192 28.06 -27.18 -16.43
C TYR A 192 27.43 -27.40 -15.05
N TYR A 193 26.71 -26.39 -14.53
CA TYR A 193 25.98 -26.49 -13.27
C TYR A 193 24.97 -27.63 -13.30
N LEU A 194 24.10 -27.64 -14.31
CA LEU A 194 23.07 -28.68 -14.45
C LEU A 194 23.69 -30.08 -14.57
N ARG A 195 24.79 -30.23 -15.30
CA ARG A 195 25.42 -31.54 -15.51
C ARG A 195 26.13 -32.10 -14.28
N HIS A 196 26.65 -31.24 -13.40
CA HIS A 196 27.58 -31.67 -12.33
C HIS A 196 27.10 -31.38 -10.90
N PHE A 197 26.13 -30.47 -10.73
CA PHE A 197 25.67 -30.02 -9.40
C PHE A 197 24.17 -30.18 -9.16
N ASP A 198 23.38 -30.36 -10.23
CA ASP A 198 21.96 -30.67 -10.11
C ASP A 198 21.69 -32.13 -10.46
N MET A 199 21.47 -32.95 -9.44
CA MET A 199 21.21 -34.39 -9.60
C MET A 199 19.85 -34.66 -10.25
N GLU A 200 18.92 -33.70 -10.17
CA GLU A 200 17.56 -33.81 -10.69
C GLU A 200 17.40 -33.04 -12.02
N ALA A 201 18.50 -32.63 -12.65
CA ALA A 201 18.51 -31.85 -13.87
C ALA A 201 17.66 -32.53 -14.98
N GLY A 202 16.75 -31.76 -15.58
CA GLY A 202 15.83 -32.26 -16.61
C GLY A 202 14.57 -32.94 -16.08
N THR A 203 14.36 -32.95 -14.77
CA THR A 203 13.11 -33.41 -14.13
C THR A 203 12.35 -32.24 -13.49
N GLU A 204 11.10 -32.50 -13.08
CA GLU A 204 10.27 -31.52 -12.35
C GLU A 204 10.83 -31.16 -10.95
N LYS A 205 11.80 -31.94 -10.44
CA LYS A 205 12.43 -31.71 -9.14
C LYS A 205 13.68 -30.84 -9.21
N SER A 206 14.13 -30.46 -10.41
CA SER A 206 15.23 -29.51 -10.60
C SER A 206 14.84 -28.15 -10.01
N GLU A 207 15.61 -27.67 -9.04
CA GLU A 207 15.38 -26.38 -8.41
C GLU A 207 16.33 -25.32 -8.97
N TYR A 208 15.78 -24.14 -9.28
CA TYR A 208 16.60 -23.01 -9.70
C TYR A 208 17.52 -22.55 -8.55
N PRO A 209 18.85 -22.54 -8.75
CA PRO A 209 19.81 -22.32 -7.67
C PRO A 209 19.91 -20.88 -7.18
N LEU A 210 19.35 -19.93 -7.94
CA LEU A 210 19.28 -18.52 -7.60
C LEU A 210 17.89 -18.17 -7.04
N PRO A 211 17.72 -17.02 -6.38
CA PRO A 211 16.39 -16.48 -6.11
C PRO A 211 15.62 -16.23 -7.42
N ASP A 212 14.30 -16.19 -7.32
CA ASP A 212 13.44 -15.88 -8.46
C ASP A 212 13.80 -14.51 -9.08
N ALA A 213 13.80 -14.44 -10.42
CA ALA A 213 14.23 -13.25 -11.15
C ALA A 213 13.27 -12.07 -10.96
N GLN A 214 11.96 -12.33 -10.85
CA GLN A 214 10.96 -11.30 -10.54
C GLN A 214 11.16 -10.77 -9.13
N ASP A 215 11.44 -11.66 -8.16
CA ASP A 215 11.76 -11.25 -6.79
C ASP A 215 13.00 -10.35 -6.73
N ILE A 216 14.09 -10.71 -7.43
CA ILE A 216 15.30 -9.90 -7.52
C ILE A 216 15.00 -8.54 -8.15
N PHE A 217 14.21 -8.52 -9.23
CA PHE A 217 13.81 -7.28 -9.90
C PHE A 217 13.03 -6.38 -8.94
N LEU A 218 12.00 -6.90 -8.26
CA LEU A 218 11.21 -6.14 -7.30
C LEU A 218 12.06 -5.62 -6.13
N ALA A 219 12.95 -6.44 -5.57
CA ALA A 219 13.89 -6.01 -4.53
C ALA A 219 14.81 -4.88 -5.01
N SER A 220 15.28 -4.94 -6.27
CA SER A 220 16.16 -3.92 -6.85
C SER A 220 15.51 -2.54 -6.98
N GLN A 221 14.17 -2.49 -7.07
CA GLN A 221 13.42 -1.23 -7.14
C GLN A 221 13.18 -0.60 -5.77
N VAL A 222 13.44 -1.32 -4.68
CA VAL A 222 13.22 -0.82 -3.32
C VAL A 222 14.40 0.03 -2.86
N LYS A 223 14.14 1.31 -2.61
CA LYS A 223 15.08 2.22 -1.95
C LYS A 223 14.90 2.15 -0.43
N LEU A 224 15.95 1.73 0.28
CA LEU A 224 15.93 1.63 1.75
C LEU A 224 15.66 2.98 2.43
N GLU A 225 16.14 4.08 1.84
CA GLU A 225 15.88 5.43 2.36
C GLU A 225 14.40 5.77 2.38
N ASP A 226 13.67 5.38 1.34
CA ASP A 226 12.24 5.64 1.23
C ASP A 226 11.45 4.80 2.23
N LEU A 227 11.87 3.54 2.47
CA LEU A 227 11.30 2.72 3.55
C LEU A 227 11.46 3.37 4.92
N VAL A 228 12.64 3.92 5.21
CA VAL A 228 12.90 4.60 6.49
C VAL A 228 12.05 5.87 6.60
N LYS A 229 11.87 6.63 5.52
CA LYS A 229 10.99 7.80 5.49
C LYS A 229 9.53 7.40 5.73
N ASP A 230 9.03 6.38 5.04
CA ASP A 230 7.67 5.88 5.17
C ASP A 230 7.38 5.43 6.62
N LEU A 231 8.30 4.66 7.22
CA LEU A 231 8.20 4.24 8.63
C LEU A 231 8.18 5.41 9.62
N ARG A 232 9.04 6.42 9.39
CA ARG A 232 9.06 7.63 10.24
C ARG A 232 7.76 8.39 10.13
N LYS A 233 7.21 8.53 8.93
CA LYS A 233 5.91 9.16 8.68
C LYS A 233 4.80 8.41 9.41
N LEU A 234 4.67 7.10 9.21
CA LEU A 234 3.69 6.27 9.91
C LEU A 234 3.79 6.41 11.44
N LYS A 235 5.01 6.37 11.99
CA LYS A 235 5.24 6.57 13.43
C LYS A 235 4.82 7.95 13.91
N LYS A 236 5.08 9.00 13.12
CA LYS A 236 4.67 10.37 13.44
C LYS A 236 3.15 10.48 13.43
N ASP A 237 2.51 10.03 12.35
CA ASP A 237 1.05 10.11 12.18
C ASP A 237 0.32 9.36 13.31
N LEU A 238 0.81 8.18 13.71
CA LEU A 238 0.27 7.43 14.85
C LEU A 238 0.39 8.19 16.18
N LYS A 239 1.53 8.84 16.44
CA LYS A 239 1.73 9.65 17.65
C LYS A 239 0.82 10.86 17.69
N GLU A 240 0.65 11.55 16.56
CA GLU A 240 -0.24 12.70 16.47
C GLU A 240 -1.70 12.32 16.76
N LYS A 241 -2.16 11.16 16.25
CA LYS A 241 -3.49 10.64 16.56
C LYS A 241 -3.65 10.25 18.04
N TYR A 242 -2.63 9.63 18.63
CA TYR A 242 -2.66 9.25 20.04
C TYR A 242 -2.73 10.47 20.96
N ASN A 243 -1.87 11.46 20.74
CA ASN A 243 -1.80 12.67 21.56
C ASN A 243 -3.07 13.53 21.44
N ARG A 244 -3.70 13.56 20.26
CA ARG A 244 -4.98 14.24 20.08
C ARG A 244 -6.09 13.62 20.94
N LYS A 245 -6.12 12.29 21.04
CA LYS A 245 -7.06 11.56 21.91
C LYS A 245 -6.87 11.93 23.38
N GLU A 246 -5.63 12.06 23.86
CA GLU A 246 -5.39 12.52 25.23
C GLU A 246 -5.89 13.95 25.42
N ALA A 247 -5.57 14.87 24.52
CA ALA A 247 -6.03 16.26 24.60
C ALA A 247 -7.57 16.35 24.66
N GLU A 248 -8.29 15.64 23.80
CA GLU A 248 -9.76 15.65 23.79
C GLU A 248 -10.37 15.04 25.07
N VAL A 249 -9.73 14.04 25.70
CA VAL A 249 -10.16 13.49 27.00
C VAL A 249 -9.96 14.49 28.15
N TYR A 250 -8.94 15.34 28.09
CA TYR A 250 -8.70 16.39 29.10
C TYR A 250 -9.62 17.61 28.95
N PHE A 251 -10.26 17.82 27.80
CA PHE A 251 -11.23 18.91 27.57
C PHE A 251 -12.69 18.52 27.84
N ILE A 252 -12.97 17.24 28.18
CA ILE A 252 -14.31 16.71 28.50
C ILE A 252 -14.48 16.41 30.01
N LYS A 253 -13.53 16.82 30.86
CA LYS A 253 -13.69 16.85 32.32
C LYS A 253 -13.82 18.27 32.83
#